data_AF-A0A552ARR4-F1
#
_entry.id   AF-A0A552ARR4-F1
#
_cell.length_a   1.000
_cell.length_b   1.000
_cell.length_c   1.000
_cell.angle_alpha   90.00
_cell.angle_beta   90.00
_cell.angle_gamma   90.00
#
_symmetry.space_group_name_H-M   'P 1'
#
loop_
_entity.id
_entity.type
_entity.pdbx_description
1 polymer ?
#
loop_
_entity_poly.entity_id
_entity_poly.type
_entity_poly.pdbx_seq_one_letter_code
_entity_poly.pdbx_strand_id
1 'polypeptide(L)' 'MLLKDIPEARLSAGDVGTLVEKHQIEGLQTGYSVGFFDRLGKTITVVTMAENSLRFTAHEDRP' A
#
# COMPACT_ATOMS: atom_id res chain seq x y z
N MET A 1 -5.14 0.08 1.54
CA MET A 1 -5.12 1.34 2.32
C MET A 1 -4.07 1.25 3.41
N LEU A 2 -3.29 2.32 3.61
CA LEU A 2 -2.31 2.40 4.70
C LEU A 2 -2.98 2.51 6.07
N LEU A 3 -2.44 1.81 7.06
CA LEU A 3 -2.90 1.87 8.45
C LEU A 3 -2.12 2.87 9.32
N LYS A 4 -0.95 3.31 8.86
CA LYS A 4 -0.07 4.23 9.56
C LYS A 4 0.62 5.17 8.59
N ASP A 5 1.07 6.31 9.09
CA ASP A 5 1.88 7.25 8.33
C ASP A 5 3.24 6.63 7.97
N ILE A 6 3.76 7.03 6.80
CA ILE A 6 5.12 6.71 6.35
C ILE A 6 5.76 8.05 5.92
N PRO A 7 6.31 8.82 6.89
CA PRO A 7 6.80 10.17 6.64
C PRO A 7 7.89 10.22 5.56
N GLU A 8 8.74 9.19 5.49
CA GLU A 8 9.85 9.09 4.53
C GLU A 8 9.34 9.00 3.09
N ALA A 9 8.16 8.43 2.92
CA ALA A 9 7.47 8.30 1.63
C ALA A 9 6.44 9.41 1.39
N ARG A 10 6.25 10.34 2.36
CA ARG A 10 5.20 11.37 2.36
C ARG A 10 3.79 10.79 2.23
N LEU A 11 3.56 9.64 2.86
CA LEU A 11 2.27 8.96 2.87
C LEU A 11 1.63 9.07 4.24
N SER A 12 0.31 9.21 4.25
CA SER A 12 -0.51 9.29 5.46
C SER A 12 -1.37 8.04 5.62
N ALA A 13 -1.73 7.70 6.85
CA ALA A 13 -2.74 6.70 7.12
C ALA A 13 -4.04 7.03 6.36
N GLY A 14 -4.64 6.03 5.74
CA GLY A 14 -5.79 6.22 4.84
C GLY A 14 -5.43 6.36 3.37
N ASP A 15 -4.16 6.57 3.01
CA ASP A 15 -3.78 6.61 1.60
C ASP A 15 -4.06 5.26 0.92
N VAL A 16 -4.70 5.34 -0.25
CA VAL A 16 -5.07 4.18 -1.05
C VAL A 16 -4.03 4.03 -2.16
N GLY A 17 -3.36 2.89 -2.15
CA GLY A 17 -2.43 2.50 -3.21
C GLY A 17 -2.90 1.23 -3.92
N THR A 18 -2.32 0.99 -5.08
CA THR A 18 -2.57 -0.22 -5.88
C THR A 18 -1.50 -1.26 -5.56
N LEU A 19 -1.93 -2.50 -5.33
CA LEU A 19 -1.01 -3.61 -5.18
C LEU A 19 -0.26 -3.84 -6.51
N VAL A 20 1.06 -3.76 -6.46
CA VAL A 20 1.94 -4.02 -7.61
C VAL A 20 2.47 -5.44 -7.55
N GLU A 21 2.94 -5.87 -6.38
CA GLU A 21 3.59 -7.17 -6.23
C GLU A 21 3.39 -7.74 -4.81
N LYS A 22 3.20 -9.05 -4.72
CA LYS A 22 3.16 -9.80 -3.47
C LYS A 22 4.47 -10.54 -3.27
N HIS A 23 5.10 -10.32 -2.13
CA HIS A 23 6.31 -11.00 -1.67
C HIS A 23 5.92 -12.05 -0.64
N GLN A 24 5.95 -13.32 -1.02
CA GLN A 24 5.65 -14.43 -0.11
C GLN A 24 6.85 -15.38 -0.04
N ILE A 25 7.46 -15.45 1.14
CA ILE A 25 8.57 -16.36 1.45
C ILE A 25 8.13 -17.21 2.62
N GLU A 26 8.30 -18.54 2.52
CA GLU A 26 7.90 -19.47 3.57
C GLU A 26 8.60 -19.14 4.89
N GLY A 27 7.83 -19.08 5.99
CA GLY A 27 8.34 -18.73 7.31
C GLY A 27 8.54 -17.23 7.59
N LEU A 28 8.32 -16.35 6.61
CA LEU A 28 8.35 -14.91 6.77
C LEU A 28 6.95 -14.29 6.60
N GLN A 29 6.76 -13.10 7.18
CA GLN A 29 5.54 -12.33 6.96
C GLN A 29 5.44 -11.93 5.48
N THR A 30 4.24 -12.05 4.91
CA THR A 30 3.95 -11.55 3.56
C THR A 30 4.23 -10.05 3.47
N GLY A 31 5.00 -9.66 2.45
CA GLY A 31 5.23 -8.29 2.07
C GLY A 31 4.50 -7.93 0.78
N TYR A 32 4.32 -6.64 0.55
CA TYR A 32 3.68 -6.12 -0.66
C TYR A 32 4.43 -4.89 -1.15
N SER A 33 4.65 -4.81 -2.47
CA SER A 33 4.98 -3.56 -3.14
C SER A 33 3.66 -2.86 -3.49
N VAL A 34 3.46 -1.66 -2.95
CA VAL A 34 2.26 -0.86 -3.19
C VAL A 34 2.65 0.44 -3.89
N GLY A 35 2.01 0.70 -5.03
CA GLY A 35 2.18 1.93 -5.79
C GLY A 35 1.17 2.98 -5.37
N PHE A 36 1.64 4.20 -5.11
CA PHE A 36 0.83 5.38 -4.83
C PHE A 36 0.92 6.34 -6.01
N PHE A 37 -0.22 6.81 -6.48
CA PHE A 37 -0.35 7.59 -7.70
C PHE A 37 -1.09 8.89 -7.42
N ASP A 38 -0.75 9.94 -8.14
CA ASP A 38 -1.53 11.17 -8.13
C ASP A 38 -2.84 11.00 -8.91
N ARG A 39 -3.66 12.06 -8.92
CA ARG A 39 -4.96 12.06 -9.61
C ARG A 39 -4.86 11.90 -11.13
N LEU A 40 -3.68 12.11 -11.72
CA LEU A 40 -3.41 11.95 -13.14
C LEU A 40 -2.82 10.55 -13.45
N GLY A 41 -2.68 9.68 -12.46
CA GLY A 41 -2.11 8.34 -12.60
C GLY A 41 -0.58 8.34 -12.63
N LYS A 42 0.08 9.46 -12.32
CA LYS A 42 1.55 9.49 -12.23
C LYS A 42 1.98 8.87 -10.92
N THR A 43 2.94 7.96 -10.98
CA THR A 43 3.55 7.35 -9.79
C THR A 43 4.20 8.42 -8.92
N ILE A 44 3.75 8.51 -7.67
CA ILE A 44 4.38 9.31 -6.62
C ILE A 44 5.51 8.49 -5.99
N THR A 45 5.21 7.27 -5.57
CA THR A 45 6.17 6.34 -4.95
C THR A 45 5.69 4.89 -5.04
N VAL A 46 6.62 3.95 -4.90
CA VAL A 46 6.34 2.53 -4.67
C VAL A 46 7.05 2.13 -3.38
N VAL A 47 6.29 1.55 -2.45
CA VAL A 47 6.81 1.21 -1.12
C VAL A 47 6.59 -0.28 -0.86
N THR A 48 7.65 -0.96 -0.42
CA THR A 48 7.56 -2.33 0.09
C THR A 48 7.22 -2.30 1.57
N MET A 49 6.15 -2.97 1.96
CA MET A 49 5.68 -2.99 3.34
C MET A 49 5.06 -4.33 3.73
N ALA A 50 5.04 -4.62 5.04
CA ALA A 50 4.43 -5.81 5.59
C ALA A 50 2.89 -5.77 5.45
N GLU A 51 2.28 -6.95 5.34
CA GLU A 51 0.81 -7.12 5.28
C GLU A 51 0.07 -6.38 6.40
N ASN A 52 0.60 -6.40 7.63
CA ASN A 52 -0.01 -5.75 8.79
C ASN A 52 0.01 -4.21 8.73
N SER A 53 0.69 -3.61 7.75
CA SER A 53 0.67 -2.16 7.52
C SER A 53 -0.45 -1.74 6.56
N LEU A 54 -1.19 -2.72 6.02
CA LEU A 54 -2.21 -2.54 5.01
C LEU A 54 -3.57 -3.10 5.46
N ARG A 55 -4.64 -2.41 5.07
CA ARG A 55 -6.00 -2.96 4.97
C ARG A 55 -6.36 -3.09 3.49
N PHE A 56 -6.76 -4.28 3.07
CA PHE A 56 -7.38 -4.46 1.75
C PHE A 56 -8.77 -3.84 1.78
N THR A 57 -9.01 -2.92 0.86
CA THR A 57 -10.33 -2.29 0.66
C THR A 57 -11.24 -3.27 -0.09
N ALA A 58 -12.41 -3.55 0.48
CA ALA A 58 -13.44 -4.32 -0.19
C ALA A 58 -14.20 -3.43 -1.20
N HIS A 59 -14.99 -4.06 -2.07
CA HIS A 59 -15.85 -3.31 -3.02
C HIS A 59 -16.81 -2.34 -2.29
N GLU A 60 -17.16 -2.64 -1.04
CA GLU A 60 -18.04 -1.81 -0.20
C GLU A 60 -17.37 -0.52 0.31
N ASP A 61 -16.04 -0.44 0.27
CA ASP A 61 -15.29 0.77 0.64
C ASP A 61 -15.17 1.76 -0.55
N ARG A 62 -15.72 1.42 -1.74
CA ARG A 62 -15.72 2.29 -2.92
C ARG A 62 -17.01 3.15 -2.94
N PRO A 63 -16.90 4.50 -3.02
CA PRO A 63 -18.06 5.37 -3.17
C PRO A 63 -18.78 5.22 -4.52
#